data_AF-A0A7C1M4A7-F1
#
_entry.id   AF-A0A7C1M4A7-F1
#
_cell.length_a   1.000
_cell.length_b   1.000
_cell.length_c   1.000
_cell.angle_alpha   90.00
_cell.angle_beta   90.00
_cell.angle_gamma   90.00
#
_symmetry.space_group_name_H-M   'P 1'
#
loop_
_entity.id
_entity.type
_entity.pdbx_description
1 polymer ?
#
loop_
_entity_poly.entity_id
_entity_poly.type
_entity_poly.pdbx_seq_one_letter_code
_entity_poly.pdbx_strand_id
1 'polypeptide(L)'
;MKLTISRESLLTPLQSIAGVVEKKQTMPVLSNVLLVAEDNTLTLTGTNMEVELVGRVTPVHIDQPGRITVPARKLSDICRALGDESPIELVLEG
;
A
#
# COMPACT_ATOMS: atom_id res chain seq x y z
N MET A 1 -13.47 2.31 2.01
CA MET A 1 -12.50 1.20 1.83
C MET A 1 -12.20 0.64 3.20
N LYS A 2 -12.33 -0.67 3.39
CA LYS A 2 -12.04 -1.37 4.64
C LYS A 2 -11.52 -2.78 4.34
N LEU A 3 -10.34 -3.11 4.86
CA LEU A 3 -9.72 -4.42 4.68
C LEU A 3 -8.84 -4.82 5.87
N THR A 4 -8.59 -6.12 5.99
CA THR A 4 -7.65 -6.70 6.96
C THR A 4 -6.63 -7.58 6.24
N ILE A 5 -5.36 -7.40 6.55
CA ILE A 5 -4.22 -8.08 5.91
C ILE A 5 -3.12 -8.36 6.95
N SER A 6 -2.32 -9.41 6.75
CA SER A 6 -1.13 -9.60 7.59
C SER A 6 -0.09 -8.52 7.30
N ARG A 7 0.68 -8.14 8.32
CA ARG A 7 1.80 -7.21 8.14
C ARG A 7 2.75 -7.64 7.04
N GLU A 8 3.17 -8.91 7.03
CA GLU A 8 4.15 -9.43 6.08
C GLU A 8 3.66 -9.34 4.63
N SER A 9 2.40 -9.72 4.38
CA SER A 9 1.81 -9.67 3.04
C SER A 9 1.68 -8.25 2.51
N LEU A 10 1.47 -7.25 3.37
CA LEU A 10 1.46 -5.84 2.98
C LEU A 10 2.87 -5.27 2.82
N LEU A 11 3.78 -5.59 3.75
CA LEU A 11 5.08 -4.94 3.85
C LEU A 11 6.00 -5.27 2.68
N THR A 12 6.02 -6.52 2.22
CA THR A 12 6.89 -6.97 1.12
C THR A 12 6.66 -6.19 -0.18
N PRO A 13 5.45 -6.15 -0.78
CA PRO A 13 5.21 -5.36 -1.99
C PRO A 13 5.38 -3.86 -1.75
N LEU A 14 5.02 -3.37 -0.55
CA LEU A 14 5.13 -1.96 -0.21
C LEU A 14 6.59 -1.48 -0.15
N GLN A 15 7.53 -2.33 0.29
CA GLN A 15 8.96 -2.00 0.27
C GLN A 15 9.51 -1.85 -1.15
N SER A 16 9.12 -2.75 -2.06
CA SER A 16 9.50 -2.63 -3.48
C SER A 16 8.96 -1.34 -4.10
N ILE A 17 7.69 -1.02 -3.81
CA ILE A 17 7.06 0.22 -4.30
C ILE A 17 7.72 1.46 -3.70
N ALA A 18 8.02 1.46 -2.41
CA ALA A 18 8.68 2.57 -1.72
C ALA A 18 10.09 2.87 -2.29
N GLY A 19 10.74 1.89 -2.93
CA GLY A 19 11.98 2.06 -3.68
C GLY A 19 11.78 2.79 -5.02
N VAL A 20 10.66 2.57 -5.71
CA VAL A 20 10.30 3.23 -6.98
C VAL A 20 9.83 4.67 -6.76
N VAL A 21 9.05 4.91 -5.69
CA VAL A 21 8.54 6.25 -5.38
C VAL A 21 9.57 7.04 -4.56
N GLU A 22 10.27 7.95 -5.23
CA GLU A 22 11.32 8.75 -4.59
C GLU A 22 10.78 9.81 -3.62
N LYS A 23 11.59 10.18 -2.61
CA LYS A 23 11.20 11.17 -1.58
C LYS A 23 11.23 12.61 -2.09
N LYS A 24 12.06 12.92 -3.08
CA LYS A 24 12.24 14.28 -3.64
C LYS A 24 11.57 14.36 -5.00
N GLN A 25 10.26 14.22 -5.01
CA GLN A 25 9.45 14.42 -6.21
C GLN A 25 8.90 15.84 -6.24
N THR A 26 8.97 16.49 -7.40
CA THR A 26 8.35 17.80 -7.65
C THR A 26 6.83 17.72 -7.55
N MET A 27 6.26 16.54 -7.86
CA MET A 27 4.83 16.25 -7.74
C MET A 27 4.57 15.38 -6.51
N PRO A 28 3.96 15.93 -5.43
CA PRO A 28 3.78 15.19 -4.17
C PRO A 28 3.04 13.86 -4.30
N VAL A 29 2.08 13.75 -5.22
CA VAL A 29 1.31 12.52 -5.45
C VAL A 29 2.21 11.35 -5.88
N LEU A 30 3.34 11.59 -6.55
CA LEU A 30 4.29 10.57 -6.97
C LEU A 30 5.11 9.99 -5.80
N SER A 31 5.00 10.56 -4.60
CA SER A 31 5.54 9.97 -3.37
C SER A 31 4.57 9.02 -2.66
N ASN A 32 3.35 8.89 -3.20
CA ASN A 32 2.32 8.00 -2.69
C ASN A 32 2.35 6.63 -3.39
N VAL A 33 1.75 5.65 -2.73
CA VAL A 33 1.29 4.39 -3.33
C VAL A 33 -0.22 4.46 -3.51
N LEU A 34 -0.71 4.05 -4.67
CA LEU A 34 -2.13 3.78 -4.91
C LEU A 34 -2.47 2.41 -4.33
N LEU A 35 -3.49 2.36 -3.48
CA LEU A 35 -4.09 1.15 -2.95
C LEU A 35 -5.45 0.95 -3.60
N VAL A 36 -5.71 -0.23 -4.15
CA VAL A 36 -7.01 -0.65 -4.69
C VAL A 36 -7.38 -1.98 -4.06
N ALA A 37 -8.49 -1.99 -3.33
CA ALA A 37 -9.03 -3.18 -2.69
C ALA A 37 -10.33 -3.58 -3.39
N GLU A 38 -10.30 -4.69 -4.12
CA GLU A 38 -11.42 -5.27 -4.85
C GLU A 38 -11.18 -6.78 -5.08
N ASP A 39 -12.22 -7.58 -5.29
CA ASP A 39 -12.12 -9.01 -5.65
C ASP A 39 -11.12 -9.83 -4.80
N ASN A 40 -11.20 -9.67 -3.46
CA ASN A 40 -10.28 -10.31 -2.48
C ASN A 40 -8.79 -10.07 -2.75
N THR A 41 -8.47 -8.97 -3.44
CA THR A 41 -7.14 -8.62 -3.90
C THR A 41 -6.82 -7.19 -3.51
N LEU A 42 -5.68 -6.98 -2.86
CA LEU A 42 -5.11 -5.65 -2.68
C LEU A 42 -4.05 -5.43 -3.77
N THR A 43 -4.31 -4.46 -4.64
CA THR A 43 -3.33 -3.98 -5.62
C THR A 43 -2.66 -2.72 -5.09
N LEU A 44 -1.33 -2.71 -5.12
CA LEU A 44 -0.49 -1.58 -4.77
C LEU A 44 0.23 -1.11 -6.03
N THR A 45 0.12 0.17 -6.37
CA THR A 45 0.80 0.75 -7.54
C THR A 45 1.61 1.97 -7.13
N GLY A 46 2.87 2.03 -7.54
CA GLY A 46 3.69 3.23 -7.43
C GLY A 46 4.44 3.52 -8.72
N THR A 47 4.71 4.80 -8.97
CA THR A 47 5.36 5.25 -10.20
C THR A 47 6.17 6.53 -9.98
N ASN A 48 7.21 6.70 -10.79
CA ASN A 48 7.99 7.93 -10.93
C ASN A 48 7.85 8.58 -12.32
N MET A 49 6.77 8.27 -13.06
CA MET A 49 6.48 8.65 -14.46
C MET A 49 7.29 7.94 -15.54
N GLU A 50 8.41 7.30 -15.20
CA GLU A 50 9.21 6.50 -16.14
C GLU A 50 8.94 5.00 -15.97
N VAL A 51 8.78 4.58 -14.72
CA VAL A 51 8.53 3.19 -14.33
C VAL A 51 7.29 3.14 -13.45
N GLU A 52 6.49 2.11 -13.65
CA GLU A 52 5.38 1.71 -12.77
C GLU A 52 5.68 0.33 -12.21
N LEU A 53 5.48 0.17 -10.89
CA LEU A 53 5.54 -1.12 -10.23
C LEU A 53 4.20 -1.44 -9.57
N VAL A 54 3.68 -2.64 -9.86
CA VAL A 54 2.38 -3.12 -9.40
C VAL A 54 2.57 -4.39 -8.57
N GLY A 55 2.29 -4.31 -7.27
CA GLY A 55 2.19 -5.45 -6.38
C GLY A 55 0.74 -5.91 -6.23
N ARG A 56 0.50 -7.22 -6.22
CA ARG A 56 -0.82 -7.80 -5.95
C ARG A 56 -0.73 -8.77 -4.78
N VAL A 57 -1.63 -8.63 -3.83
CA VAL A 57 -1.77 -9.53 -2.69
C VAL A 57 -3.14 -10.18 -2.73
N THR A 58 -3.16 -11.51 -2.75
CA THR A 58 -4.36 -12.34 -2.75
C THR A 58 -4.05 -13.61 -1.94
N PRO A 59 -4.95 -14.08 -1.06
CA PRO A 59 -6.22 -13.46 -0.70
C PRO A 59 -6.07 -12.32 0.32
N VAL A 60 -6.99 -11.36 0.30
CA VAL A 60 -7.15 -10.30 1.32
C VAL A 60 -8.60 -10.25 1.77
N HIS A 61 -8.81 -10.09 3.08
CA HIS A 61 -10.15 -9.91 3.62
C HIS A 61 -10.60 -8.46 3.42
N ILE A 62 -11.63 -8.23 2.59
CA ILE A 62 -12.10 -6.90 2.22
C ILE A 62 -13.57 -6.78 2.65
N ASP A 63 -13.83 -5.96 3.66
CA ASP A 63 -15.19 -5.65 4.12
C ASP A 63 -15.85 -4.61 3.22
N GLN A 64 -15.07 -3.65 2.71
CA GLN A 64 -15.57 -2.60 1.85
C GLN A 64 -14.54 -2.28 0.75
N PRO A 65 -14.87 -2.47 -0.54
CA PRO A 65 -13.95 -2.14 -1.62
C PRO A 65 -13.67 -0.64 -1.66
N GLY A 66 -12.62 -0.26 -2.37
CA GLY A 66 -12.30 1.14 -2.63
C GLY A 66 -10.87 1.38 -3.04
N ARG A 67 -10.55 2.66 -3.24
CA ARG A 67 -9.23 3.10 -3.67
C ARG A 67 -8.80 4.37 -2.96
N ILE A 68 -7.52 4.47 -2.64
CA ILE A 68 -6.93 5.65 -2.04
C ILE A 68 -5.44 5.70 -2.34
N THR A 69 -4.84 6.90 -2.34
CA THR A 69 -3.38 7.03 -2.34
C THR A 69 -2.88 7.44 -0.96
N VAL A 70 -1.78 6.86 -0.50
CA VAL A 70 -1.16 7.23 0.78
C VAL A 70 0.36 7.33 0.66
N PRO A 71 1.06 8.13 1.48
CA PRO A 71 2.51 8.24 1.41
C PRO A 71 3.20 6.89 1.62
N ALA A 72 3.90 6.39 0.60
CA ALA A 72 4.37 5.00 0.59
C ALA A 72 5.40 4.72 1.69
N ARG A 73 6.37 5.62 1.87
CA ARG A 73 7.40 5.49 2.92
C ARG A 73 6.79 5.52 4.31
N LYS A 74 5.85 6.45 4.56
CA LYS A 74 5.21 6.57 5.87
C LYS A 74 4.44 5.29 6.20
N LEU A 75 3.68 4.74 5.25
CA LEU A 75 3.00 3.46 5.45
C LEU A 75 4.01 2.33 5.69
N SER A 76 5.09 2.25 4.91
CA SER A 76 6.13 1.22 5.06
C SER A 76 6.79 1.27 6.44
N ASP A 77 7.10 2.48 6.92
CA ASP A 77 7.72 2.69 8.23
C ASP A 77 6.77 2.32 9.37
N ILE A 78 5.48 2.68 9.25
CA ILE A 78 4.44 2.26 10.20
C ILE A 78 4.36 0.73 10.26
N CYS A 79 4.24 0.06 9.10
CA CYS A 79 4.17 -1.40 9.04
C CYS A 79 5.42 -2.05 9.64
N ARG A 80 6.62 -1.50 9.41
CA ARG A 80 7.87 -2.03 9.96
C ARG A 80 7.93 -1.94 11.49
N ALA A 81 7.35 -0.89 12.07
CA ALA A 81 7.32 -0.66 13.52
C ALA A 81 6.32 -1.57 14.27
N LEU A 82 5.39 -2.21 13.56
CA LEU A 82 4.48 -3.20 14.14
C LEU A 82 5.19 -4.56 14.34
N GLY A 83 4.69 -5.36 15.29
CA GLY A 83 5.19 -6.71 15.53
C GLY A 83 4.91 -7.65 14.35
N ASP A 84 5.74 -8.67 14.17
CA ASP A 84 5.76 -9.49 12.95
C ASP A 84 4.42 -10.17 12.63
N GLU A 85 3.72 -10.66 13.65
CA GLU A 85 2.43 -11.37 13.55
C GLU A 85 1.20 -10.44 13.64
N SER A 86 1.39 -9.11 13.55
CA SER A 86 0.28 -8.17 13.74
C SER A 86 -0.66 -8.17 12.52
N PRO A 87 -1.98 -8.40 12.69
CA PRO A 87 -2.94 -8.07 11.65
C PRO A 87 -3.04 -6.55 11.51
N ILE A 88 -3.17 -6.08 10.27
CA ILE A 88 -3.35 -4.67 9.93
C ILE A 88 -4.75 -4.48 9.35
N GLU A 89 -5.54 -3.65 10.02
CA GLU A 89 -6.82 -3.16 9.49
C GLU A 89 -6.58 -1.79 8.86
N LEU A 90 -6.92 -1.64 7.59
CA LEU A 90 -6.89 -0.36 6.89
C LEU A 90 -8.33 0.11 6.67
N VAL A 91 -8.65 1.30 7.20
CA VAL A 91 -9.96 1.93 7.08
C VAL A 91 -9.80 3.32 6.46
N LEU A 92 -10.53 3.57 5.39
CA LEU A 92 -10.73 4.90 4.84
C LEU A 92 -12.02 5.48 5.43
N GLU A 93 -11.87 6.52 6.24
CA GLU A 93 -12.98 7.31 6.78
C GLU A 93 -13.22 8.53 5.88
N GLY A 94 -14.50 8.75 5.53
CA GLY A 94 -14.95 9.84 4.67
C GLY A 94 -16.47 9.83 4.53
#